data_AF-A0A3N7CCZ8-F1
#
_entry.id   AF-A0A3N7CCZ8-F1
#
_cell.length_a   1.000
_cell.length_b   1.000
_cell.length_c   1.000
_cell.angle_alpha   90.00
_cell.angle_beta   90.00
_cell.angle_gamma   90.00
#
_symmetry.space_group_name_H-M   'P 1'
#
loop_
_entity.id
_entity.type
_entity.pdbx_description
1 polymer ?
#
loop_
_entity_poly.entity_id
_entity_poly.type
_entity_poly.pdbx_seq_one_letter_code
_entity_poly.pdbx_strand_id
1 'polypeptide(L)'
;MKKQQRQGQEGLSLIGLMVGLLISMLAILAAVTLYKNTVKTVYGEKGLVRNAVQDGQLAAGLMSAQIALQSAGYGLDLASSDKHLLLLASASLNSQGSRLSGTPLALGEDEQSSNALIWMFDADPSPDRAQLRCQALLSNPETGALKLLQSQGNCQPLGVQWNKISWRKTVLIEPDILATPVQLSVARDLHCWPFGSLPQAISQVSEPRASVAVRLHYVGSVEQASNTYTSCLANLGA
;
A
#
# COMPACT_ATOMS: atom_id res chain seq x y z
N MET A 1 8.63 86.67 -14.07
CA MET A 1 7.79 85.44 -14.16
C MET A 1 8.36 84.37 -13.23
N LYS A 2 7.64 84.03 -12.15
CA LYS A 2 7.55 82.68 -11.54
C LYS A 2 6.63 82.80 -10.32
N LYS A 3 5.35 82.46 -10.49
CA LYS A 3 4.39 82.32 -9.38
C LYS A 3 4.69 80.97 -8.71
N GLN A 4 5.27 81.02 -7.52
CA GLN A 4 5.52 79.85 -6.69
C GLN A 4 4.19 79.45 -6.03
N GLN A 5 3.54 78.41 -6.57
CA GLN A 5 2.34 77.84 -5.97
C GLN A 5 2.72 77.18 -4.63
N ARG A 6 2.27 77.79 -3.52
CA ARG A 6 2.24 77.14 -2.22
C ARG A 6 1.13 76.08 -2.25
N GLN A 7 1.50 74.81 -2.36
CA GLN A 7 0.58 73.71 -2.10
C GLN A 7 0.17 73.77 -0.62
N GLY A 8 -1.13 73.87 -0.36
CA GLY A 8 -1.66 73.83 1.01
C GLY A 8 -1.32 72.50 1.65
N GLN A 9 -0.69 72.52 2.82
CA GLN A 9 -0.58 71.35 3.67
C GLN A 9 -1.99 71.06 4.21
N GLU A 10 -2.70 70.14 3.57
CA GLU A 10 -3.93 69.59 4.13
C GLU A 10 -3.54 68.64 5.27
N GLY A 11 -3.85 69.05 6.50
CA GLY A 11 -3.63 68.24 7.69
C GLY A 11 -4.51 66.99 7.64
N LEU A 12 -3.90 65.81 7.81
CA LEU A 12 -4.61 64.56 7.98
C LEU A 12 -5.62 64.69 9.14
N SER A 13 -6.91 64.60 8.82
CA SER A 13 -7.98 64.59 9.81
C SER A 13 -7.86 63.37 10.72
N LEU A 14 -8.06 63.56 12.03
CA LEU A 14 -8.04 62.51 13.05
C LEU A 14 -8.99 61.33 12.72
N ILE A 15 -10.10 61.63 12.04
CA ILE A 15 -11.07 60.63 11.54
C ILE A 15 -10.44 59.75 10.45
N GLY A 16 -9.64 60.33 9.55
CA GLY A 16 -8.94 59.58 8.50
C GLY A 16 -7.91 58.61 9.07
N LEU A 17 -7.24 59.00 10.17
CA LEU A 17 -6.34 58.12 10.92
C LEU A 17 -7.07 56.94 11.56
N MET A 18 -8.22 57.19 12.19
CA MET A 18 -9.04 56.13 12.80
C MET A 18 -9.57 55.13 11.76
N VAL A 19 -10.08 55.62 10.62
CA VAL A 19 -10.59 54.76 9.54
C VAL A 19 -9.45 53.95 8.90
N GLY A 20 -8.28 54.55 8.68
CA GLY A 20 -7.10 53.85 8.17
C GLY A 20 -6.62 52.73 9.08
N LEU A 21 -6.61 52.98 10.40
CA LEU A 21 -6.31 51.95 11.41
C LEU A 21 -7.32 50.80 11.37
N LEU A 22 -8.62 51.11 11.28
CA LEU A 22 -9.68 50.10 11.18
C LEU A 22 -9.52 49.21 9.95
N ILE A 23 -9.28 49.81 8.78
CA ILE A 23 -9.04 49.06 7.53
C ILE A 23 -7.79 48.20 7.64
N SER A 24 -6.70 48.73 8.24
CA SER A 24 -5.47 47.96 8.45
C SER A 24 -5.72 46.74 9.36
N MET A 25 -6.54 46.90 10.39
CA MET A 25 -6.86 45.82 11.34
C MET A 25 -7.72 44.74 10.68
N LEU A 26 -8.70 45.12 9.86
CA LEU A 26 -9.49 44.19 9.05
C LEU A 26 -8.63 43.43 8.04
N ALA A 27 -7.70 44.13 7.36
CA ALA A 27 -6.79 43.50 6.42
C ALA A 27 -5.88 42.46 7.09
N ILE A 28 -5.36 42.77 8.29
CA ILE A 28 -4.53 41.82 9.07
C ILE A 28 -5.37 40.62 9.51
N LEU A 29 -6.61 40.83 9.98
CA LEU A 29 -7.51 39.74 10.36
C LEU A 29 -7.82 38.80 9.19
N ALA A 30 -8.08 39.37 8.01
CA ALA A 30 -8.28 38.60 6.79
C ALA A 30 -7.03 37.77 6.43
N ALA A 31 -5.84 38.39 6.46
CA ALA A 31 -4.58 37.71 6.19
C ALA A 31 -4.29 36.57 7.18
N VAL A 32 -4.51 36.79 8.48
CA VAL A 32 -4.32 35.75 9.52
C VAL A 32 -5.30 34.58 9.34
N THR A 33 -6.55 34.87 8.96
CA THR A 33 -7.56 33.83 8.73
C THR A 33 -7.21 32.98 7.51
N LEU A 34 -6.78 33.64 6.42
CA LEU A 34 -6.27 32.96 5.24
C LEU A 34 -5.07 32.07 5.59
N TYR A 35 -4.08 32.62 6.30
CA TYR A 35 -2.91 31.89 6.75
C TYR A 35 -3.27 30.65 7.58
N LYS A 36 -4.15 30.79 8.58
CA LYS A 36 -4.61 29.67 9.41
C LYS A 36 -5.30 28.59 8.59
N ASN A 37 -6.14 28.98 7.63
CA ASN A 37 -6.81 28.04 6.74
C ASN A 37 -5.80 27.31 5.85
N THR A 38 -4.85 28.02 5.24
CA THR A 38 -3.79 27.41 4.43
C THR A 38 -2.92 26.46 5.24
N VAL A 39 -2.49 26.85 6.44
CA VAL A 39 -1.70 25.96 7.30
C VAL A 39 -2.49 24.71 7.68
N LYS A 40 -3.78 24.85 7.98
CA LYS A 40 -4.65 23.71 8.29
C LYS A 40 -4.85 22.79 7.09
N THR A 41 -5.00 23.32 5.88
CA THR A 41 -5.18 22.49 4.67
C THR A 41 -3.88 21.84 4.19
N VAL A 42 -2.72 22.43 4.48
CA VAL A 42 -1.43 21.86 4.09
C VAL A 42 -0.92 20.85 5.13
N TYR A 43 -0.97 21.20 6.41
CA TYR A 43 -0.33 20.46 7.51
C TYR A 43 -1.30 19.86 8.54
N GLY A 44 -2.61 20.06 8.39
CA GLY A 44 -3.59 19.43 9.28
C GLY A 44 -3.63 17.91 9.17
N GLU A 45 -4.46 17.27 9.99
CA GLU A 45 -4.59 15.80 10.00
C GLU A 45 -5.04 15.20 8.67
N LYS A 46 -5.77 15.97 7.85
CA LYS A 46 -6.16 15.65 6.46
C LYS A 46 -5.45 16.58 5.46
N GLY A 47 -4.27 17.04 5.84
CA GLY A 47 -3.49 17.99 5.08
C GLY A 47 -2.87 17.36 3.84
N LEU A 48 -2.61 18.18 2.83
CA LEU A 48 -2.02 17.75 1.57
C LEU A 48 -0.71 16.98 1.75
N VAL A 49 0.13 17.37 2.72
CA VAL A 49 1.43 16.72 2.96
C VAL A 49 1.23 15.29 3.45
N ARG A 50 0.35 15.07 4.44
CA ARG A 50 0.09 13.74 4.97
C ARG A 50 -0.53 12.83 3.92
N ASN A 51 -1.51 13.34 3.17
CA ASN A 51 -2.18 12.61 2.10
C ASN A 51 -1.18 12.19 1.00
N ALA A 52 -0.28 13.10 0.61
CA ALA A 52 0.75 12.79 -0.38
C ALA A 52 1.74 11.71 0.10
N VAL A 53 2.14 11.74 1.39
CA VAL A 53 2.99 10.69 1.98
C VAL A 53 2.25 9.36 2.01
N GLN A 54 0.98 9.36 2.44
CA GLN A 54 0.14 8.17 2.47
C GLN A 54 0.03 7.53 1.08
N ASP A 55 -0.36 8.31 0.08
CA ASP A 55 -0.52 7.80 -1.29
C ASP A 55 0.81 7.33 -1.88
N GLY A 56 1.92 8.03 -1.58
CA GLY A 56 3.26 7.64 -2.00
C GLY A 56 3.69 6.29 -1.42
N GLN A 57 3.51 6.10 -0.11
CA GLN A 57 3.80 4.81 0.54
C GLN A 57 2.87 3.70 0.05
N LEU A 58 1.59 4.01 -0.15
CA LEU A 58 0.61 3.05 -0.64
C LEU A 58 0.98 2.59 -2.06
N ALA A 59 1.27 3.51 -2.97
CA ALA A 59 1.64 3.18 -4.34
C ALA A 59 2.94 2.36 -4.39
N ALA A 60 3.98 2.79 -3.66
CA ALA A 60 5.26 2.07 -3.62
C ALA A 60 5.14 0.71 -2.92
N GLY A 61 4.37 0.63 -1.84
CA GLY A 61 4.16 -0.57 -1.05
C GLY A 61 3.35 -1.62 -1.80
N LEU A 62 2.26 -1.23 -2.46
CA LEU A 62 1.46 -2.15 -3.29
C LEU A 62 2.23 -2.63 -4.52
N MET A 63 2.98 -1.75 -5.19
CA MET A 63 3.83 -2.16 -6.32
C MET A 63 4.90 -3.16 -5.89
N SER A 64 5.55 -2.91 -4.74
CA SER A 64 6.55 -3.83 -4.18
C SER A 64 5.91 -5.18 -3.81
N ALA A 65 4.71 -5.16 -3.23
CA ALA A 65 3.94 -6.37 -2.94
C ALA A 65 3.59 -7.14 -4.22
N GLN A 66 3.18 -6.46 -5.29
CA GLN A 66 2.88 -7.10 -6.57
C GLN A 66 4.11 -7.77 -7.17
N ILE A 67 5.25 -7.07 -7.24
CA ILE A 67 6.50 -7.64 -7.76
C ILE A 67 6.88 -8.90 -6.96
N ALA A 68 6.74 -8.85 -5.63
CA ALA A 68 7.00 -10.01 -4.77
C ALA A 68 6.02 -11.16 -5.05
N LEU A 69 4.73 -10.87 -5.24
CA LEU A 69 3.72 -11.89 -5.55
C LEU A 69 3.98 -12.59 -6.89
N GLN A 70 4.55 -11.91 -7.88
CA GLN A 70 4.92 -12.53 -9.16
C GLN A 70 5.99 -13.62 -9.02
N SER A 71 6.74 -13.66 -7.90
CA SER A 71 7.66 -14.75 -7.62
C SER A 71 6.95 -16.04 -7.16
N ALA A 72 5.66 -15.99 -6.83
CA ALA A 72 4.92 -17.17 -6.38
C ALA A 72 4.96 -18.28 -7.42
N GLY A 73 5.40 -19.47 -6.99
CA GLY A 73 5.52 -20.63 -7.87
C GLY A 73 6.72 -20.61 -8.82
N TYR A 74 7.53 -19.56 -8.82
CA TYR A 74 8.70 -19.47 -9.71
C TYR A 74 9.71 -20.57 -9.39
N GLY A 75 10.20 -21.26 -10.43
CA GLY A 75 11.23 -22.30 -10.32
C GLY A 75 10.81 -23.60 -9.62
N LEU A 76 9.52 -23.78 -9.32
CA LEU A 76 9.02 -25.02 -8.71
C LEU A 76 8.60 -26.02 -9.79
N ASP A 77 9.08 -27.26 -9.70
CA ASP A 77 8.54 -28.38 -10.48
C ASP A 77 7.10 -28.68 -10.03
N LEU A 78 6.15 -28.69 -10.98
CA LEU A 78 4.72 -28.95 -10.73
C LEU A 78 4.13 -28.05 -9.63
N ALA A 79 4.28 -26.73 -9.79
CA ALA A 79 3.77 -25.77 -8.84
C ALA A 79 2.24 -25.89 -8.68
N SER A 80 1.74 -26.17 -7.48
CA SER A 80 0.31 -26.26 -7.18
C SER A 80 -0.07 -25.26 -6.09
N SER A 81 -1.21 -24.58 -6.29
CA SER A 81 -1.75 -23.61 -5.34
C SER A 81 -2.04 -24.20 -3.95
N ASP A 82 -2.45 -25.47 -3.84
CA ASP A 82 -2.74 -26.10 -2.53
C ASP A 82 -1.49 -26.37 -1.68
N LYS A 83 -0.36 -26.62 -2.34
CA LYS A 83 0.89 -27.02 -1.65
C LYS A 83 1.84 -25.85 -1.45
N HIS A 84 1.81 -24.89 -2.38
CA HIS A 84 2.82 -23.84 -2.49
C HIS A 84 2.29 -22.44 -2.17
N LEU A 85 1.01 -22.32 -1.85
CA LEU A 85 0.37 -21.11 -1.39
C LEU A 85 -0.44 -21.40 -0.13
N LEU A 86 -0.37 -20.50 0.85
CA LEU A 86 -1.05 -20.63 2.13
C LEU A 86 -1.64 -19.29 2.54
N LEU A 87 -2.94 -19.27 2.78
CA LEU A 87 -3.63 -18.13 3.36
C LEU A 87 -3.65 -18.28 4.87
N LEU A 88 -3.44 -17.17 5.59
CA LEU A 88 -3.60 -17.12 7.03
C LEU A 88 -4.61 -16.04 7.42
N ALA A 89 -5.55 -16.41 8.27
CA ALA A 89 -6.40 -15.48 9.01
C ALA A 89 -5.80 -15.18 10.39
N SER A 90 -6.06 -13.97 10.89
CA SER A 90 -5.54 -13.45 12.17
C SER A 90 -4.03 -13.64 12.33
N ALA A 91 -3.28 -13.51 11.23
CA ALA A 91 -1.86 -13.68 11.21
C ALA A 91 -1.16 -12.57 12.00
N SER A 92 -0.22 -12.95 12.85
CA SER A 92 0.53 -12.01 13.68
C SER A 92 1.97 -12.49 13.83
N LEU A 93 2.87 -11.56 14.07
CA LEU A 93 4.24 -11.88 14.42
C LEU A 93 4.35 -12.00 15.95
N ASN A 94 5.21 -12.90 16.43
CA ASN A 94 5.52 -12.99 17.85
C ASN A 94 6.13 -11.67 18.39
N SER A 95 6.28 -11.57 19.71
CA SER A 95 6.87 -10.38 20.37
C SER A 95 8.29 -10.03 19.89
N GLN A 96 9.07 -11.02 19.47
CA GLN A 96 10.40 -10.83 18.86
C GLN A 96 10.34 -10.43 17.38
N GLY A 97 9.17 -10.55 16.77
CA GLY A 97 8.89 -10.28 15.37
C GLY A 97 9.63 -11.20 14.40
N SER A 98 9.96 -12.42 14.80
CA SER A 98 10.74 -13.39 14.03
C SER A 98 9.91 -14.57 13.52
N ARG A 99 8.82 -14.92 14.22
CA ARG A 99 7.95 -16.05 13.86
C ARG A 99 6.54 -15.58 13.57
N LEU A 100 5.94 -16.18 12.55
CA LEU A 100 4.57 -15.93 12.13
C LEU A 100 3.63 -16.96 12.78
N SER A 101 2.52 -16.47 13.32
CA SER A 101 1.37 -17.26 13.78
C SER A 101 0.13 -16.86 13.01
N GLY A 102 -0.90 -17.69 13.01
CA GLY A 102 -2.15 -17.48 12.29
C GLY A 102 -2.92 -18.79 12.13
N THR A 103 -4.15 -18.70 11.64
CA THR A 103 -4.97 -19.88 11.32
C THR A 103 -4.98 -20.10 9.80
N PRO A 104 -4.54 -21.27 9.30
CA PRO A 104 -4.56 -21.55 7.88
C PRO A 104 -5.99 -21.63 7.36
N LEU A 105 -6.23 -20.97 6.23
CA LEU A 105 -7.51 -20.97 5.52
C LEU A 105 -7.36 -21.74 4.21
N ALA A 106 -8.35 -22.57 3.89
CA ALA A 106 -8.38 -23.29 2.63
C ALA A 106 -8.65 -22.34 1.47
N LEU A 107 -7.90 -22.49 0.39
CA LEU A 107 -8.12 -21.74 -0.84
C LEU A 107 -9.32 -22.35 -1.59
N GLY A 108 -10.36 -21.54 -1.81
CA GLY A 108 -11.55 -21.92 -2.57
C GLY A 108 -11.69 -21.14 -3.88
N GLU A 109 -12.79 -21.40 -4.59
CA GLU A 109 -13.23 -20.59 -5.74
C GLU A 109 -13.80 -19.24 -5.29
N ASP A 110 -14.41 -19.19 -4.11
CA ASP A 110 -14.89 -17.94 -3.50
C ASP A 110 -13.75 -17.11 -2.93
N GLU A 111 -13.92 -15.79 -2.97
CA GLU A 111 -12.98 -14.82 -2.42
C GLU A 111 -12.84 -14.96 -0.90
N GLN A 112 -11.67 -15.42 -0.45
CA GLN A 112 -11.36 -15.60 0.96
C GLN A 112 -10.59 -14.39 1.49
N SER A 113 -11.19 -13.68 2.45
CA SER A 113 -10.52 -12.58 3.15
C SER A 113 -9.51 -13.10 4.17
N SER A 114 -8.29 -12.56 4.10
CA SER A 114 -7.15 -12.93 4.93
C SER A 114 -6.32 -11.70 5.25
N ASN A 115 -5.41 -11.81 6.22
CA ASN A 115 -4.49 -10.74 6.54
C ASN A 115 -3.03 -11.13 6.31
N ALA A 116 -2.75 -12.39 5.99
CA ALA A 116 -1.47 -12.77 5.42
C ALA A 116 -1.59 -13.84 4.34
N LEU A 117 -0.68 -13.75 3.37
CA LEU A 117 -0.52 -14.69 2.28
C LEU A 117 0.93 -15.14 2.24
N ILE A 118 1.17 -16.45 2.20
CA ILE A 118 2.50 -17.05 2.08
C ILE A 118 2.57 -17.80 0.76
N TRP A 119 3.68 -17.66 0.05
CA TRP A 119 3.97 -18.42 -1.17
C TRP A 119 5.41 -18.93 -1.16
N MET A 120 5.62 -20.04 -1.86
CA MET A 120 6.95 -20.58 -2.12
C MET A 120 7.48 -20.18 -3.49
N PHE A 121 8.79 -20.11 -3.59
CA PHE A 121 9.54 -19.89 -4.82
C PHE A 121 10.93 -20.51 -4.69
N ASP A 122 11.51 -20.89 -5.81
CA ASP A 122 12.92 -21.26 -5.89
C ASP A 122 13.76 -20.04 -6.22
N ALA A 123 14.70 -19.69 -5.34
CA ALA A 123 15.59 -18.56 -5.52
C ALA A 123 16.87 -18.95 -6.28
N ASP A 124 17.23 -20.23 -6.29
CA ASP A 124 18.47 -20.75 -6.83
C ASP A 124 18.20 -22.08 -7.56
N PRO A 125 18.02 -22.09 -8.90
CA PRO A 125 17.74 -23.30 -9.69
C PRO A 125 19.00 -24.16 -9.85
N SER A 126 19.64 -24.51 -8.74
CA SER A 126 20.81 -25.38 -8.69
C SER A 126 20.38 -26.83 -8.48
N PRO A 127 20.97 -27.79 -9.20
CA PRO A 127 20.58 -29.20 -9.12
C PRO A 127 20.87 -29.87 -7.77
N ASP A 128 21.72 -29.27 -6.93
CA ASP A 128 22.26 -29.92 -5.72
C ASP A 128 21.63 -29.46 -4.40
N ARG A 129 20.78 -28.42 -4.37
CA ARG A 129 20.10 -28.00 -3.13
C ARG A 129 18.76 -27.36 -3.41
N ALA A 130 17.69 -28.11 -3.19
CA ALA A 130 16.32 -27.63 -3.08
C ALA A 130 16.13 -26.71 -1.84
N GLN A 131 16.73 -25.52 -1.85
CA GLN A 131 16.51 -24.49 -0.84
C GLN A 131 15.31 -23.64 -1.23
N LEU A 132 14.14 -24.26 -1.16
CA LEU A 132 12.88 -23.58 -1.39
C LEU A 132 12.68 -22.51 -0.33
N ARG A 133 12.52 -21.27 -0.81
CA ARG A 133 12.28 -20.11 0.05
C ARG A 133 10.81 -19.76 0.02
N CYS A 134 10.35 -19.11 1.09
CA CYS A 134 9.05 -18.47 1.12
C CYS A 134 9.18 -16.98 1.16
N GLN A 135 8.16 -16.33 0.63
CA GLN A 135 7.80 -14.99 1.03
C GLN A 135 6.40 -15.00 1.62
N ALA A 136 6.14 -14.04 2.49
CA ALA A 136 4.81 -13.78 2.97
C ALA A 136 4.51 -12.29 2.95
N LEU A 137 3.29 -11.94 2.60
CA LEU A 137 2.75 -10.60 2.75
C LEU A 137 1.88 -10.60 4.01
N LEU A 138 2.16 -9.68 4.93
CA LEU A 138 1.42 -9.53 6.19
C LEU A 138 0.88 -8.12 6.30
N SER A 139 -0.44 -8.01 6.41
CA SER A 139 -1.14 -6.79 6.82
C SER A 139 -1.49 -6.88 8.29
N ASN A 140 -1.03 -5.89 9.06
CA ASN A 140 -1.34 -5.79 10.48
C ASN A 140 -2.65 -5.00 10.67
N PRO A 141 -3.72 -5.61 11.21
CA PRO A 141 -5.02 -4.96 11.34
C PRO A 141 -5.06 -3.85 12.40
N GLU A 142 -4.15 -3.86 13.38
CA GLU A 142 -4.11 -2.88 14.47
C GLU A 142 -3.36 -1.60 14.07
N THR A 143 -2.26 -1.76 13.32
CA THR A 143 -1.35 -0.65 12.96
C THR A 143 -1.47 -0.21 11.50
N GLY A 144 -2.21 -0.94 10.67
CA GLY A 144 -2.29 -0.67 9.22
C GLY A 144 -1.01 -0.98 8.43
N ALA A 145 0.06 -1.43 9.09
CA ALA A 145 1.35 -1.67 8.45
C ALA A 145 1.28 -2.88 7.50
N LEU A 146 1.82 -2.70 6.29
CA LEU A 146 2.02 -3.78 5.32
C LEU A 146 3.50 -4.19 5.32
N LYS A 147 3.78 -5.47 5.52
CA LYS A 147 5.14 -6.00 5.64
C LYS A 147 5.34 -7.16 4.68
N LEU A 148 6.48 -7.16 4.00
CA LEU A 148 6.98 -8.31 3.27
C LEU A 148 7.92 -9.10 4.19
N LEU A 149 7.65 -10.39 4.31
CA LEU A 149 8.44 -11.34 5.07
C LEU A 149 9.18 -12.25 4.10
N GLN A 150 10.46 -12.49 4.34
CA GLN A 150 11.27 -13.42 3.57
C GLN A 150 11.82 -14.51 4.49
N SER A 151 11.72 -15.78 4.09
CA SER A 151 12.24 -16.88 4.90
C SER A 151 13.77 -16.83 4.94
N GLN A 152 14.35 -17.07 6.12
CA GLN A 152 15.80 -17.24 6.28
C GLN A 152 16.25 -18.70 6.17
N GLY A 153 15.32 -19.63 6.00
CA GLY A 153 15.58 -21.06 5.87
C GLY A 153 14.63 -21.74 4.88
N ASN A 154 14.77 -23.06 4.77
CA ASN A 154 13.93 -23.89 3.91
C ASN A 154 12.48 -23.90 4.42
N CYS A 155 11.56 -23.75 3.48
CA CYS A 155 10.14 -23.66 3.71
C CYS A 155 9.35 -24.94 3.43
N GLN A 156 9.99 -25.98 2.91
CA GLN A 156 9.29 -27.19 2.48
C GLN A 156 9.15 -28.20 3.64
N PRO A 157 7.95 -28.79 3.88
CA PRO A 157 6.66 -28.47 3.28
C PRO A 157 6.02 -27.21 3.90
N LEU A 158 5.41 -26.38 3.04
CA LEU A 158 4.88 -25.06 3.44
C LEU A 158 3.94 -25.16 4.63
N GLY A 159 2.95 -26.07 4.58
CA GLY A 159 1.90 -26.22 5.60
C GLY A 159 2.37 -26.52 7.02
N VAL A 160 3.64 -26.96 7.21
CA VAL A 160 4.19 -27.31 8.53
C VAL A 160 5.34 -26.39 8.94
N GLN A 161 6.12 -25.85 7.99
CA GLN A 161 7.34 -25.10 8.30
C GLN A 161 7.11 -23.60 8.51
N TRP A 162 6.04 -23.03 7.95
CA TRP A 162 5.78 -21.58 7.93
C TRP A 162 5.82 -20.90 9.33
N ASN A 163 5.41 -21.62 10.37
CA ASN A 163 5.38 -21.12 11.76
C ASN A 163 6.65 -21.46 12.57
N LYS A 164 7.57 -22.26 12.03
CA LYS A 164 8.83 -22.66 12.68
C LYS A 164 10.02 -21.84 12.20
N ILE A 165 9.96 -21.37 10.95
CA ILE A 165 11.03 -20.58 10.34
C ILE A 165 11.11 -19.16 10.89
N SER A 166 12.30 -18.57 10.80
CA SER A 166 12.53 -17.16 11.10
C SER A 166 12.34 -16.31 9.84
N TRP A 167 11.64 -15.21 9.99
CA TRP A 167 11.28 -14.29 8.93
C TRP A 167 12.12 -13.01 9.00
N ARG A 168 12.73 -12.64 7.87
CA ARG A 168 13.28 -11.29 7.67
C ARG A 168 12.14 -10.36 7.25
N LYS A 169 11.98 -9.24 7.95
CA LYS A 169 10.92 -8.26 7.71
C LYS A 169 11.43 -7.11 6.86
N THR A 170 10.64 -6.71 5.88
CA THR A 170 10.77 -5.46 5.15
C THR A 170 9.43 -4.72 5.26
N VAL A 171 9.45 -3.50 5.76
CA VAL A 171 8.24 -2.67 5.85
C VAL A 171 7.97 -2.09 4.47
N LEU A 172 6.77 -2.35 3.93
CA LEU A 172 6.32 -1.80 2.66
C LEU A 172 5.49 -0.52 2.88
N ILE A 173 4.66 -0.53 3.92
CA ILE A 173 3.86 0.62 4.37
C ILE A 173 4.07 0.74 5.88
N GLU A 174 4.42 1.95 6.34
CA GLU A 174 4.69 2.22 7.75
C GLU A 174 3.42 2.14 8.60
N PRO A 175 3.55 1.81 9.90
CA PRO A 175 2.42 1.83 10.82
C PRO A 175 1.80 3.23 10.92
N ASP A 176 0.48 3.26 11.13
CA ASP A 176 -0.33 4.45 11.41
C ASP A 176 -0.39 5.52 10.28
N ILE A 177 0.16 5.19 9.11
CA ILE A 177 0.01 6.00 7.89
C ILE A 177 -1.39 5.81 7.29
N LEU A 178 -1.90 4.57 7.31
CA LEU A 178 -3.23 4.24 6.80
C LEU A 178 -4.26 4.28 7.94
N ALA A 179 -5.41 4.90 7.68
CA ALA A 179 -6.54 4.86 8.62
C ALA A 179 -7.21 3.48 8.67
N THR A 180 -7.15 2.72 7.57
CA THR A 180 -7.64 1.35 7.48
C THR A 180 -6.54 0.44 6.93
N PRO A 181 -6.37 -0.77 7.49
CA PRO A 181 -5.39 -1.72 6.99
C PRO A 181 -5.73 -2.20 5.59
N VAL A 182 -4.71 -2.53 4.80
CA VAL A 182 -4.89 -3.22 3.52
C VAL A 182 -5.49 -4.59 3.79
N GLN A 183 -6.66 -4.90 3.23
CA GLN A 183 -7.26 -6.23 3.34
C GLN A 183 -6.79 -7.10 2.18
N LEU A 184 -6.35 -8.32 2.46
CA LEU A 184 -5.95 -9.27 1.44
C LEU A 184 -7.12 -10.21 1.17
N SER A 185 -7.34 -10.51 -0.09
CA SER A 185 -8.24 -11.59 -0.45
C SER A 185 -7.68 -12.41 -1.59
N VAL A 186 -7.98 -13.70 -1.58
CA VAL A 186 -7.46 -14.62 -2.60
C VAL A 186 -8.59 -15.54 -3.03
N ALA A 187 -8.66 -15.78 -4.33
CA ALA A 187 -9.60 -16.70 -4.94
C ALA A 187 -8.86 -17.55 -5.99
N ARG A 188 -9.32 -18.78 -6.19
CA ARG A 188 -9.03 -19.49 -7.44
C ARG A 188 -9.85 -18.85 -8.54
N ASP A 189 -9.20 -18.13 -9.42
CA ASP A 189 -9.85 -17.39 -10.49
C ASP A 189 -9.21 -17.79 -11.81
N LEU A 190 -9.91 -18.67 -12.53
CA LEU A 190 -9.51 -19.20 -13.84
C LEU A 190 -9.51 -18.14 -14.95
N HIS A 191 -10.01 -16.93 -14.67
CA HIS A 191 -10.08 -15.81 -15.61
C HIS A 191 -9.13 -14.66 -15.24
N CYS A 192 -8.15 -14.89 -14.36
CA CYS A 192 -7.18 -13.86 -13.97
C CYS A 192 -6.03 -13.77 -14.99
N TRP A 193 -5.76 -12.56 -15.49
CA TRP A 193 -4.74 -12.29 -16.49
C TRP A 193 -3.44 -11.77 -15.87
N PRO A 194 -2.30 -12.46 -16.04
CA PRO A 194 -1.02 -11.95 -15.56
C PRO A 194 -0.65 -10.64 -16.24
N PHE A 195 0.08 -9.81 -15.51
CA PHE A 195 0.51 -8.51 -16.03
C PHE A 195 1.36 -8.68 -17.30
N GLY A 196 0.99 -7.97 -18.37
CA GLY A 196 1.70 -8.00 -19.65
C GLY A 196 1.26 -9.10 -20.63
N SER A 197 0.25 -9.91 -20.31
CA SER A 197 -0.34 -10.80 -21.31
C SER A 197 -1.23 -10.03 -22.29
N LEU A 198 -1.10 -10.38 -23.57
CA LEU A 198 -1.90 -9.79 -24.65
C LEU A 198 -3.14 -10.65 -24.90
N PRO A 199 -4.32 -10.04 -25.12
CA PRO A 199 -5.53 -10.74 -25.50
C PRO A 199 -5.29 -11.75 -26.63
N GLN A 200 -5.92 -12.92 -26.58
CA GLN A 200 -5.77 -13.92 -27.66
C GLN A 200 -6.19 -13.34 -29.01
N ALA A 201 -7.14 -12.40 -29.01
CA ALA A 201 -7.53 -11.63 -30.20
C ALA A 201 -6.36 -10.86 -30.85
N ILE A 202 -5.33 -10.50 -30.09
CA ILE A 202 -4.15 -9.76 -30.55
C ILE A 202 -2.93 -10.68 -30.71
N SER A 203 -2.69 -11.58 -29.75
CA SER A 203 -1.49 -12.42 -29.72
C SER A 203 -1.63 -13.73 -30.52
N GLN A 204 -2.86 -14.17 -30.81
CA GLN A 204 -3.18 -15.50 -31.38
C GLN A 204 -2.67 -16.69 -30.54
N VAL A 205 -2.19 -16.45 -29.32
CA VAL A 205 -1.79 -17.47 -28.35
C VAL A 205 -2.93 -17.66 -27.36
N SER A 206 -3.19 -18.90 -26.93
CA SER A 206 -4.23 -19.14 -25.92
C SER A 206 -3.90 -18.37 -24.64
N GLU A 207 -4.91 -17.73 -24.07
CA GLU A 207 -4.76 -16.83 -22.94
C GLU A 207 -4.10 -17.56 -21.75
N PRO A 208 -2.96 -17.06 -21.24
CA PRO A 208 -2.33 -17.66 -20.07
C PRO A 208 -3.26 -17.49 -18.87
N ARG A 209 -3.80 -18.61 -18.37
CA ARG A 209 -4.70 -18.63 -17.21
C ARG A 209 -3.87 -18.74 -15.95
N ALA A 210 -3.86 -17.69 -15.13
CA ALA A 210 -3.44 -17.85 -13.75
C ALA A 210 -4.53 -18.66 -13.01
N SER A 211 -4.14 -19.59 -12.15
CA SER A 211 -5.10 -20.37 -11.35
C SER A 211 -5.57 -19.62 -10.11
N VAL A 212 -4.85 -18.56 -9.71
CA VAL A 212 -5.08 -17.83 -8.46
C VAL A 212 -5.00 -16.31 -8.69
N ALA A 213 -6.00 -15.60 -8.18
CA ALA A 213 -6.04 -14.14 -8.09
C ALA A 213 -5.83 -13.69 -6.64
N VAL A 214 -4.91 -12.76 -6.43
CA VAL A 214 -4.71 -12.06 -5.15
C VAL A 214 -5.20 -10.63 -5.31
N ARG A 215 -6.12 -10.20 -4.45
CA ARG A 215 -6.67 -8.85 -4.42
C ARG A 215 -6.26 -8.17 -3.12
N LEU A 216 -5.79 -6.93 -3.23
CA LEU A 216 -5.44 -6.07 -2.11
C LEU A 216 -6.43 -4.91 -2.10
N HIS A 217 -7.31 -4.89 -1.10
CA HIS A 217 -8.29 -3.82 -0.91
C HIS A 217 -7.71 -2.75 0.01
N TYR A 218 -7.78 -1.50 -0.41
CA TYR A 218 -7.22 -0.37 0.34
C TYR A 218 -8.08 0.88 0.19
N VAL A 219 -7.93 1.80 1.13
CA VAL A 219 -8.55 3.14 1.07
C VAL A 219 -7.44 4.17 0.85
N GLY A 220 -7.60 4.98 -0.19
CA GLY A 220 -6.64 6.05 -0.52
C GLY A 220 -6.78 7.28 0.39
N SER A 221 -6.02 8.33 0.11
CA SER A 221 -6.13 9.60 0.83
C SER A 221 -7.45 10.36 0.58
N VAL A 222 -8.13 10.03 -0.53
CA VAL A 222 -9.46 10.57 -0.85
C VAL A 222 -10.50 9.80 -0.02
N GLU A 223 -11.25 10.52 0.81
CA GLU A 223 -12.28 9.93 1.67
C GLU A 223 -13.23 9.03 0.87
N GLN A 224 -13.46 7.82 1.39
CA GLN A 224 -14.39 6.82 0.84
C GLN A 224 -14.01 6.24 -0.54
N ALA A 225 -12.83 6.55 -1.08
CA ALA A 225 -12.32 5.89 -2.27
C ALA A 225 -11.72 4.52 -1.90
N SER A 226 -12.56 3.49 -1.84
CA SER A 226 -12.13 2.10 -1.77
C SER A 226 -11.61 1.67 -3.14
N ASN A 227 -10.39 1.15 -3.17
CA ASN A 227 -9.73 0.66 -4.38
C ASN A 227 -9.29 -0.78 -4.17
N THR A 228 -9.21 -1.52 -5.27
CA THR A 228 -8.77 -2.90 -5.28
C THR A 228 -7.62 -3.05 -6.26
N TYR A 229 -6.54 -3.65 -5.80
CA TYR A 229 -5.40 -4.00 -6.62
C TYR A 229 -5.36 -5.52 -6.86
N THR A 230 -5.40 -5.97 -8.11
CA THR A 230 -5.45 -7.40 -8.45
C THR A 230 -4.11 -7.85 -9.06
N SER A 231 -3.55 -8.93 -8.51
CA SER A 231 -2.36 -9.62 -9.03
C SER A 231 -2.69 -11.08 -9.32
N CYS A 232 -2.46 -11.50 -10.56
CA CYS A 232 -2.69 -12.87 -11.02
C CYS A 232 -1.37 -13.66 -10.93
N LEU A 233 -1.43 -14.86 -10.36
CA LEU A 233 -0.27 -15.73 -10.16
C LEU A 233 -0.16 -16.77 -11.29
N ALA A 234 0.64 -16.48 -12.31
CA ALA A 234 0.73 -17.31 -13.52
C ALA A 234 1.53 -18.61 -13.35
N ASN A 235 2.49 -18.65 -12.42
CA ASN A 235 3.35 -19.82 -12.28
C ASN A 235 2.72 -20.94 -11.44
N LEU A 236 1.55 -20.71 -10.83
CA LEU A 236 0.86 -21.71 -10.04
C LEU A 236 -0.16 -22.46 -10.90
N GLY A 237 -0.08 -23.78 -10.89
CA GLY A 237 -1.10 -24.67 -11.42
C GLY A 237 -2.30 -24.82 -10.46
N ALA A 238 -3.44 -25.18 -11.06
CA ALA A 238 -4.64 -25.56 -10.33
C ALA A 238 -4.41 -26.84 -9.51
#